data_AF-A0A937F307-F1
#
_entry.id   AF-A0A937F307-F1
#
_cell.length_a   1.000
_cell.length_b   1.000
_cell.length_c   1.000
_cell.angle_alpha   90.00
_cell.angle_beta   90.00
_cell.angle_gamma   90.00
#
_symmetry.space_group_name_H-M   'P 1'
#
loop_
_entity.id
_entity.type
_entity.pdbx_description
1 polymer ?
#
loop_
_entity_poly.entity_id
_entity_poly.type
_entity_poly.pdbx_seq_one_letter_code
_entity_poly.pdbx_strand_id
1 'polypeptide(L)'
;MLETITLALATPIAKIILDKLYEGVGSKLGEKVVEAAAAPIQKLGQVVWDRCFKGKPGTDKLLDQAAKGSEPELKQVQNYLLKEMENPEFVAMVKPIAEEIHQVFVRMDDVTAENVQQNAGDGFQNIGTQGPILQGIKDSPITFTTNNNYYGDKPND
;
A
#
# COMPACT_ATOMS: atom_id res chain seq x y z
N MET A 1 -3.70 14.45 26.17
CA MET A 1 -4.52 13.73 25.19
C MET A 1 -3.74 13.71 23.89
N LEU A 2 -3.54 12.55 23.29
CA LEU A 2 -3.04 12.48 21.91
C LEU A 2 -4.11 13.08 20.99
N GLU A 3 -3.89 14.29 20.48
CA GLU A 3 -4.76 14.96 19.50
C GLU A 3 -4.75 14.22 18.16
N THR A 4 -3.66 13.53 17.86
CA THR A 4 -3.53 12.64 16.70
C THR A 4 -2.56 11.53 17.06
N ILE A 5 -2.91 10.28 16.75
CA ILE A 5 -1.97 9.17 16.96
C ILE A 5 -0.85 9.22 15.91
N THR A 6 0.36 8.83 16.32
CA THR A 6 1.49 8.78 15.39
C THR A 6 1.35 7.60 14.44
N LEU A 7 2.01 7.67 13.27
CA LEU A 7 2.05 6.54 12.34
C LEU A 7 2.56 5.27 13.02
N ALA A 8 3.59 5.36 13.87
CA ALA A 8 4.14 4.24 14.62
C ALA A 8 3.11 3.56 15.56
N LEU A 9 2.17 4.33 16.12
CA LEU A 9 1.07 3.80 16.95
C LEU A 9 -0.07 3.25 16.09
N ALA A 10 -0.30 3.87 14.93
CA ALA A 10 -1.35 3.49 13.99
C ALA A 10 -1.02 2.20 13.24
N THR A 11 0.25 1.96 12.91
CA THR A 11 0.72 0.78 12.17
C THR A 11 0.33 -0.55 12.82
N PRO A 12 0.62 -0.83 14.11
CA PRO A 12 0.24 -2.11 14.72
C PRO A 12 -1.29 -2.31 14.76
N ILE A 13 -2.05 -1.24 14.97
CA ILE A 13 -3.53 -1.26 14.90
C ILE A 13 -4.00 -1.65 13.49
N ALA A 14 -3.46 -0.97 12.48
CA ALA A 14 -3.80 -1.22 11.09
C ALA A 14 -3.45 -2.64 10.67
N LYS A 15 -2.29 -3.16 11.09
CA LYS A 15 -1.90 -4.56 10.87
C LYS A 15 -2.93 -5.53 11.42
N ILE A 16 -3.38 -5.37 12.66
CA ILE A 16 -4.38 -6.25 13.28
C ILE A 16 -5.70 -6.23 12.51
N ILE A 17 -6.20 -5.06 12.14
CA ILE A 17 -7.46 -4.92 11.40
C ILE A 17 -7.35 -5.52 10.00
N LEU A 18 -6.26 -5.24 9.30
CA LEU A 18 -6.02 -5.77 7.96
C LEU A 18 -5.88 -7.29 7.99
N ASP A 19 -5.15 -7.85 8.94
CA ASP A 19 -5.01 -9.31 9.07
C ASP A 19 -6.37 -9.98 9.34
N LYS A 20 -7.27 -9.31 10.08
CA LYS A 20 -8.63 -9.79 10.34
C LYS A 20 -9.56 -9.67 9.12
N LEU A 21 -9.44 -8.61 8.31
CA LEU A 21 -10.30 -8.35 7.14
C LEU A 21 -9.81 -9.03 5.86
N TYR A 22 -8.49 -9.11 5.71
CA TYR A 22 -7.77 -9.66 4.57
C TYR A 22 -6.66 -10.55 5.12
N GLU A 23 -6.98 -11.83 5.32
CA GLU A 23 -6.13 -12.81 5.99
C GLU A 23 -4.66 -12.71 5.57
N GLY A 24 -3.78 -12.37 6.52
CA GLY A 24 -2.33 -12.28 6.32
C GLY A 24 -1.81 -10.98 5.67
N VAL A 25 -2.66 -10.04 5.25
CA VAL A 25 -2.21 -8.76 4.66
C VAL A 25 -1.52 -7.88 5.69
N GLY A 26 -2.05 -7.82 6.92
CA GLY A 26 -1.46 -7.06 8.01
C GLY A 26 -0.03 -7.49 8.32
N SER A 27 0.23 -8.80 8.28
CA SER A 27 1.55 -9.38 8.47
C SER A 27 2.52 -9.08 7.31
N LYS A 28 1.99 -8.84 6.11
CA LYS A 28 2.75 -8.52 4.88
C LYS A 28 2.97 -7.03 4.63
N LEU A 29 2.46 -6.16 5.51
CA LEU A 29 2.76 -4.72 5.48
C LEU A 29 4.24 -4.47 5.81
N GLY A 30 5.06 -4.43 4.77
CA GLY A 30 6.45 -3.97 4.82
C GLY A 30 6.57 -2.45 4.89
N GLU A 31 7.76 -1.95 5.23
CA GLU A 31 8.03 -0.51 5.45
C GLU A 31 7.56 0.37 4.29
N LYS A 32 7.87 -0.02 3.04
CA LYS A 32 7.47 0.75 1.84
C LYS A 32 5.96 0.89 1.67
N VAL A 33 5.21 -0.16 2.00
CA VAL A 33 3.73 -0.13 1.95
C VAL A 33 3.21 0.73 3.09
N VAL A 34 3.81 0.66 4.27
CA VAL A 34 3.47 1.52 5.40
C VAL A 34 3.73 3.00 5.08
N GLU A 35 4.80 3.32 4.37
CA GLU A 35 5.11 4.67 3.91
C GLU A 35 4.11 5.16 2.86
N ALA A 36 3.81 4.33 1.85
CA ALA A 36 2.85 4.69 0.80
C ALA A 36 1.39 4.74 1.27
N ALA A 37 1.05 3.92 2.26
CA ALA A 37 -0.25 3.91 2.92
C ALA A 37 -0.24 4.71 4.25
N ALA A 38 0.73 5.59 4.48
CA ALA A 38 0.88 6.29 5.75
C ALA A 38 -0.38 7.07 6.15
N ALA A 39 -0.98 7.80 5.20
CA ALA A 39 -2.20 8.56 5.43
C ALA A 39 -3.41 7.67 5.81
N PRO A 40 -3.79 6.63 5.04
CA PRO A 40 -4.89 5.76 5.42
C PRO A 40 -4.58 4.91 6.66
N ILE A 41 -3.32 4.52 6.92
CA ILE A 41 -2.92 3.85 8.17
C ILE A 41 -3.15 4.76 9.37
N GLN A 42 -2.68 6.00 9.32
CA GLN A 42 -2.91 6.98 10.38
C GLN A 42 -4.40 7.23 10.61
N LYS A 43 -5.17 7.39 9.52
CA LYS A 43 -6.63 7.58 9.59
C LYS A 43 -7.31 6.38 10.24
N LEU A 44 -6.94 5.15 9.86
CA LEU A 44 -7.50 3.93 10.43
C LEU A 44 -7.22 3.87 11.93
N GLY A 45 -5.96 4.04 12.33
CA GLY A 45 -5.62 4.02 13.73
C GLY A 45 -6.29 5.17 14.52
N GLN A 46 -6.47 6.35 13.92
CA GLN A 46 -7.18 7.47 14.54
C GLN A 46 -8.66 7.13 14.78
N VAL A 47 -9.35 6.51 13.81
CA VAL A 47 -10.75 6.08 13.97
C VAL A 47 -10.87 5.07 15.10
N VAL A 48 -9.96 4.10 15.14
CA VAL A 48 -9.90 3.12 16.21
C VAL A 48 -9.62 3.80 17.55
N TRP A 49 -8.70 4.75 17.59
CA TRP A 49 -8.38 5.52 18.79
C TRP A 49 -9.59 6.27 19.32
N ASP A 50 -10.25 7.07 18.48
CA ASP A 50 -11.43 7.86 18.82
C ASP A 50 -12.59 6.98 19.32
N ARG A 51 -12.77 5.79 18.73
CA ARG A 51 -13.88 4.89 19.08
C ARG A 51 -13.59 4.01 20.29
N CYS A 52 -12.39 3.42 20.36
CA CYS A 52 -12.07 2.34 21.30
C CYS A 52 -11.35 2.83 22.55
N PHE A 53 -10.53 3.88 22.44
CA PHE A 53 -9.54 4.23 23.44
C PHE A 53 -9.71 5.64 24.01
N LYS A 54 -10.27 6.58 23.23
CA LYS A 54 -10.51 7.95 23.66
C LYS A 54 -11.41 8.00 24.90
N GLY A 55 -10.93 8.71 25.92
CA GLY A 55 -11.63 8.86 27.20
C GLY A 55 -11.40 7.72 28.20
N LYS A 56 -10.64 6.67 27.86
CA LYS A 56 -10.26 5.62 28.82
C LYS A 56 -8.90 5.92 29.47
N PRO A 57 -8.81 5.96 30.81
CA PRO A 57 -7.54 6.21 31.48
C PRO A 57 -6.54 5.07 31.22
N GLY A 58 -5.29 5.42 30.90
CA GLY A 58 -4.20 4.46 30.71
C GLY A 58 -4.06 3.87 29.32
N THR A 59 -4.96 4.20 28.39
CA THR A 59 -4.91 3.69 27.01
C THR A 59 -3.76 4.28 26.20
N ASP A 60 -3.36 5.54 26.45
CA ASP A 60 -2.19 6.14 25.79
C ASP A 60 -0.90 5.35 26.11
N LYS A 61 -0.74 4.93 27.38
CA LYS A 61 0.41 4.13 27.81
C LYS A 61 0.37 2.72 27.24
N LEU A 62 -0.81 2.10 27.24
CA LEU A 62 -1.00 0.76 26.69
C LEU A 62 -0.68 0.73 25.18
N LEU A 63 -1.07 1.76 24.44
CA LEU A 63 -0.77 1.89 23.02
C LEU A 63 0.72 2.16 22.77
N ASP A 64 1.34 3.04 23.56
CA ASP A 64 2.77 3.34 23.50
C ASP A 64 3.62 2.09 23.78
N GLN A 65 3.26 1.31 24.80
CA GLN A 65 3.93 0.04 25.09
C GLN A 65 3.69 -1.02 24.01
N ALA A 66 2.48 -1.11 23.47
CA ALA A 66 2.20 -2.00 22.34
C ALA A 66 3.03 -1.63 21.10
N ALA A 67 3.18 -0.34 20.79
CA ALA A 67 4.03 0.12 19.68
C ALA A 67 5.52 -0.12 19.92
N LYS A 68 5.96 -0.16 21.18
CA LYS A 68 7.33 -0.56 21.57
C LYS A 68 7.55 -2.07 21.51
N GLY A 69 6.53 -2.86 21.15
CA GLY A 69 6.63 -4.31 21.04
C GLY A 69 6.43 -5.06 22.34
N SER A 70 5.86 -4.44 23.38
CA SER A 70 5.42 -5.18 24.57
C SER A 70 4.36 -6.22 24.19
N GLU A 71 4.73 -7.50 24.19
CA GLU A 71 3.82 -8.61 23.86
C GLU A 71 2.51 -8.66 24.69
N PRO A 72 2.52 -8.42 26.02
CA PRO A 72 1.27 -8.49 26.80
C PRO A 72 0.31 -7.35 26.42
N GLU A 73 0.80 -6.12 26.34
CA GLU A 73 0.03 -4.95 25.95
C GLU A 73 -0.46 -5.05 24.50
N LEU A 74 0.37 -5.57 23.59
CA LEU A 74 -0.01 -5.79 22.19
C LEU A 74 -1.12 -6.84 22.06
N LYS A 75 -1.04 -7.95 22.83
CA LYS A 75 -2.13 -8.94 22.89
C LYS A 75 -3.41 -8.37 23.48
N GLN A 76 -3.31 -7.47 24.48
CA GLN A 76 -4.50 -6.80 25.02
C GLN A 76 -5.16 -5.89 23.99
N VAL A 77 -4.38 -5.07 23.27
CA VAL A 77 -4.86 -4.24 22.15
C VAL A 77 -5.52 -5.13 21.09
N GLN A 78 -4.85 -6.21 20.69
CA GLN A 78 -5.34 -7.14 19.69
C GLN A 78 -6.67 -7.79 20.10
N ASN A 79 -6.77 -8.36 21.30
CA ASN A 79 -8.01 -8.97 21.77
C ASN A 79 -9.16 -7.96 21.86
N TYR A 80 -8.87 -6.73 22.30
CA TYR A 80 -9.89 -5.68 22.36
C TYR A 80 -10.39 -5.33 20.96
N LEU A 81 -9.48 -5.12 20.01
CA LEU A 81 -9.83 -4.82 18.62
C LEU A 81 -10.59 -5.96 17.95
N LEU A 82 -10.15 -7.21 18.13
CA LEU A 82 -10.81 -8.37 17.54
C LEU A 82 -12.25 -8.53 18.04
N LYS A 83 -12.50 -8.20 19.31
CA LYS A 83 -13.84 -8.18 19.89
C LYS A 83 -14.68 -7.03 19.33
N GLU A 84 -14.09 -5.84 19.18
CA GLU A 84 -14.80 -4.71 18.58
C GLU A 84 -15.11 -4.95 17.09
N MET A 85 -14.27 -5.71 16.39
CA MET A 85 -14.52 -6.18 15.02
C MET A 85 -15.69 -7.18 14.91
N GLU A 86 -16.26 -7.66 16.01
CA GLU A 86 -17.55 -8.38 16.00
C GLU A 86 -18.74 -7.40 15.88
N ASN A 87 -18.53 -6.10 16.14
CA ASN A 87 -19.54 -5.07 15.98
C ASN A 87 -19.63 -4.62 14.50
N PRO A 88 -20.77 -4.82 13.83
CA PRO A 88 -20.93 -4.48 12.42
C PRO A 88 -20.78 -2.97 12.14
N GLU A 89 -21.15 -2.09 13.08
CA GLU A 89 -20.98 -0.65 12.92
C GLU A 89 -19.49 -0.28 12.91
N PHE A 90 -18.72 -0.92 13.79
CA PHE A 90 -17.28 -0.70 13.85
C PHE A 90 -16.60 -1.20 12.58
N VAL A 91 -16.96 -2.41 12.12
CA VAL A 91 -16.48 -2.97 10.86
C VAL A 91 -16.81 -2.06 9.69
N ALA A 92 -18.02 -1.50 9.62
CA ALA A 92 -18.41 -0.59 8.56
C ALA A 92 -17.58 0.70 8.53
N MET A 93 -17.08 1.18 9.67
CA MET A 93 -16.20 2.35 9.75
C MET A 93 -14.77 2.04 9.30
N VAL A 94 -14.21 0.89 9.71
CA VAL A 94 -12.80 0.55 9.46
C VAL A 94 -12.57 -0.12 8.12
N LYS A 95 -13.55 -0.85 7.60
CA LYS A 95 -13.48 -1.58 6.34
C LYS A 95 -13.10 -0.73 5.12
N PRO A 96 -13.73 0.44 4.85
CA PRO A 96 -13.35 1.24 3.68
C PRO A 96 -11.90 1.73 3.76
N ILE A 97 -11.43 2.09 4.95
CA ILE A 97 -10.05 2.56 5.16
C ILE A 97 -9.07 1.38 5.01
N ALA A 98 -9.42 0.21 5.52
CA ALA A 98 -8.64 -1.02 5.33
C ALA A 98 -8.57 -1.41 3.85
N GLU A 99 -9.64 -1.21 3.08
CA GLU A 99 -9.66 -1.45 1.64
C GLU A 99 -8.71 -0.49 0.91
N GLU A 100 -8.66 0.79 1.30
CA GLU A 100 -7.67 1.75 0.76
C GLU A 100 -6.23 1.24 0.98
N ILE A 101 -5.90 0.77 2.19
CA ILE A 101 -4.57 0.23 2.50
C ILE A 101 -4.29 -1.04 1.70
N HIS A 102 -5.28 -1.93 1.58
CA HIS A 102 -5.16 -3.16 0.82
C HIS A 102 -4.93 -2.89 -0.68
N GLN A 103 -5.59 -1.87 -1.26
CA GLN A 103 -5.33 -1.48 -2.64
C GLN A 103 -3.89 -0.97 -2.84
N VAL A 104 -3.35 -0.21 -1.89
CA VAL A 104 -1.94 0.23 -1.93
C VAL A 104 -1.02 -0.99 -1.87
N PHE A 105 -1.29 -1.94 -0.97
CA PHE A 105 -0.55 -3.20 -0.87
C PHE A 105 -0.56 -3.97 -2.20
N VAL A 106 -1.74 -4.22 -2.78
CA VAL A 106 -1.89 -4.96 -4.05
C VAL A 106 -1.14 -4.27 -5.18
N ARG A 107 -1.26 -2.94 -5.33
CA ARG A 107 -0.53 -2.20 -6.37
C ARG A 107 0.99 -2.32 -6.21
N MET A 108 1.49 -2.31 -4.98
CA MET A 108 2.92 -2.43 -4.73
C MET A 108 3.44 -3.86 -4.91
N ASP A 109 2.62 -4.87 -4.57
CA ASP A 109 2.93 -6.27 -4.82
C ASP A 109 2.98 -6.57 -6.34
N ASP A 110 2.01 -6.03 -7.09
CA ASP A 110 1.90 -6.18 -8.55
C ASP A 110 3.09 -5.52 -9.28
N VAL A 111 3.46 -4.27 -8.92
CA VAL A 111 4.65 -3.58 -9.48
C VAL A 111 5.95 -4.33 -9.16
N THR A 112 6.01 -5.01 -8.01
CA THR A 112 7.16 -5.84 -7.64
C THR A 112 7.19 -7.13 -8.47
N ALA A 113 6.03 -7.76 -8.70
CA ALA A 113 5.91 -8.94 -9.55
C ALA A 113 6.27 -8.64 -11.02
N GLU A 114 5.83 -7.49 -11.57
CA GLU A 114 6.19 -7.07 -12.93
C GLU A 114 7.69 -6.76 -13.07
N ASN A 115 8.32 -6.11 -12.07
CA ASN A 115 9.76 -5.87 -12.09
C ASN A 115 10.59 -7.16 -11.97
N VAL A 116 10.12 -8.14 -11.21
CA VAL A 116 10.82 -9.44 -11.08
C VAL A 116 10.66 -10.28 -12.35
N GLN A 117 9.50 -10.21 -13.02
CA GLN A 117 9.28 -10.94 -14.28
C GLN A 117 10.10 -10.35 -15.44
N GLN A 118 10.40 -9.05 -15.43
CA GLN A 118 11.33 -8.42 -16.38
C GLN A 118 12.81 -8.72 -16.12
N ASN A 119 13.16 -9.26 -14.94
CA ASN A 119 14.57 -9.52 -14.58
C ASN A 119 14.96 -11.02 -14.62
N ALA A 120 14.03 -11.92 -14.97
CA ALA A 120 14.25 -13.37 -14.99
C ALA A 120 14.17 -14.02 -16.39
N GLY A 121 14.07 -13.21 -17.46
CA GLY A 121 14.13 -13.68 -18.84
C GLY A 121 14.93 -12.70 -19.68
N ASP A 122 16.01 -13.18 -20.30
CA ASP A 122 16.86 -12.49 -21.27
C ASP A 122 16.13 -11.45 -22.13
N GLY A 123 16.60 -10.20 -22.09
CA GLY A 123 16.46 -9.26 -23.21
C GLY A 123 15.86 -7.89 -22.90
N PHE A 124 16.75 -6.88 -22.90
CA PHE A 124 16.50 -5.43 -23.08
C PHE A 124 16.07 -4.61 -21.86
N GLN A 125 17.09 -4.25 -21.08
CA GLN A 125 17.10 -3.08 -20.22
C GLN A 125 16.90 -1.82 -21.08
N ASN A 126 15.76 -1.14 -20.96
CA ASN A 126 15.64 0.24 -21.42
C ASN A 126 16.29 1.16 -20.37
N ILE A 127 17.60 1.33 -20.51
CA ILE A 127 18.36 2.36 -19.80
C ILE A 127 17.96 3.70 -20.43
N GLY A 128 17.58 4.64 -19.57
CA GLY A 128 16.87 5.87 -19.90
C GLY A 128 17.27 6.57 -21.20
N THR A 129 16.27 6.90 -22.01
CA THR A 129 16.32 8.11 -22.84
C THR A 129 14.90 8.63 -22.99
N GLN A 130 14.75 9.94 -22.77
CA GLN A 130 13.50 10.69 -22.91
C GLN A 130 12.91 10.47 -24.32
N GLY A 131 11.89 9.60 -24.42
CA GLY A 131 11.14 9.33 -25.64
C GLY A 131 9.68 9.02 -25.29
N PRO A 132 8.72 9.31 -26.17
CA PRO A 132 7.31 9.17 -25.85
C PRO A 132 6.95 7.71 -25.59
N ILE A 133 6.32 7.46 -24.44
CA ILE A 133 5.79 6.15 -24.05
C ILE A 133 4.59 5.86 -24.96
N LEU A 134 4.75 4.93 -25.91
CA LEU A 134 3.67 4.43 -26.73
C LEU A 134 2.94 3.33 -25.97
N GLN A 135 1.82 3.65 -25.32
CA GLN A 135 0.91 2.64 -24.77
C GLN A 135 0.18 1.92 -25.92
N GLY A 136 0.68 0.73 -26.28
CA GLY A 136 -0.01 -0.17 -27.20
C GLY A 136 -1.21 -0.81 -26.51
N ILE A 137 -2.42 -0.47 -26.97
CA ILE A 137 -3.64 -1.21 -26.64
C ILE A 137 -3.52 -2.59 -27.31
N LYS A 138 -3.77 -3.66 -26.54
CA LYS A 138 -3.81 -5.03 -27.07
C LYS A 138 -4.73 -5.08 -28.30
N ASP A 139 -4.24 -5.65 -29.40
CA ASP A 139 -4.90 -5.79 -30.72
C ASP A 139 -4.99 -4.54 -31.63
N SER A 140 -4.26 -3.46 -31.35
CA SER A 140 -4.12 -2.37 -32.33
C SER A 140 -2.89 -2.57 -33.24
N PRO A 141 -3.06 -2.70 -34.57
CA PRO A 141 -1.91 -2.74 -35.48
C PRO A 141 -1.19 -1.38 -35.48
N ILE A 142 0.01 -1.34 -34.92
CA ILE A 142 0.89 -0.17 -34.97
C ILE A 142 1.44 -0.06 -36.40
N THR A 143 0.99 0.95 -37.15
CA THR A 143 1.50 1.21 -38.50
C THR A 143 2.69 2.15 -38.41
N PHE A 144 3.89 1.66 -38.77
CA PHE A 144 5.07 2.50 -38.92
C PHE A 144 5.08 3.13 -40.32
N THR A 145 4.84 4.42 -40.43
CA THR A 145 5.12 5.17 -41.66
C THR A 145 6.60 5.58 -41.66
N THR A 146 7.43 4.89 -42.44
CA THR A 146 8.81 5.32 -42.68
C THR A 146 8.82 6.43 -43.74
N ASN A 147 9.05 7.67 -43.31
CA ASN A 147 9.39 8.76 -44.23
C ASN A 147 10.83 8.56 -44.72
N ASN A 148 10.97 7.87 -45.85
CA ASN A 148 12.25 7.64 -46.49
C ASN A 148 12.66 8.91 -47.26
N ASN A 149 13.29 9.86 -46.58
CA ASN A 149 14.00 10.96 -47.25
C ASN A 149 15.31 10.41 -47.82
N TYR A 150 15.23 9.78 -48.99
CA TYR A 150 16.43 9.50 -49.78
C TYR A 150 16.95 10.82 -50.36
N TYR A 151 18.07 11.27 -49.80
CA TYR A 151 18.94 12.27 -50.42
C TYR A 151 19.41 11.74 -51.78
N GLY A 152 19.25 12.57 -52.80
CA GLY A 152 19.50 12.22 -54.19
C GLY A 152 20.95 11.86 -54.48
N ASP A 153 21.11 10.81 -55.29
CA ASP A 153 22.34 10.56 -56.03
C ASP A 153 22.16 11.15 -57.44
N LYS A 154 23.13 11.99 -57.85
CA LYS A 154 23.14 12.63 -59.17
C LYS A 154 23.40 11.56 -60.25
N PRO A 155 22.80 11.69 -61.45
CA PRO A 155 23.18 10.85 -62.58
C PRO A 155 24.59 11.24 -63.05
N ASN A 156 25.51 10.27 -63.09
CA ASN A 156 26.73 10.40 -63.87
C ASN A 156 26.47 9.92 -65.30
N ASP A 157 26.89 10.78 -66.22
CA ASP A 157 26.97 10.65 -67.69
C ASP A 157 27.67 9.35 -68.15
#